data_AF-A0A1A0H904-F1
#
_entry.id   AF-A0A1A0H904-F1
#
_cell.length_a   1.000
_cell.length_b   1.000
_cell.length_c   1.000
_cell.angle_alpha   90.00
_cell.angle_beta   90.00
_cell.angle_gamma   90.00
#
_symmetry.space_group_name_H-M   'P 1'
#
loop_
_entity.id
_entity.type
_entity.pdbx_description
1 polymer ?
#
loop_
_entity_poly.entity_id
_entity_poly.type
_entity_poly.pdbx_seq_one_letter_code
_entity_poly.pdbx_strand_id
1 'polypeptide(L)' 'TKRSRMGCLTCRQRKKRCCETRPQCTECQRLRLNCVWPKPGTEHKNKPKEVKSQENMIDHDVYGKIKVLRGIVEYRS' A
#
# COMPACT_ATOMS: atom_id res chain seq x y z
N THR A 1 -12.64 -15.87 11.91
CA THR A 1 -12.12 -16.60 10.71
C THR A 1 -10.97 -15.81 10.10
N LYS A 2 -9.74 -16.33 10.14
CA LYS A 2 -8.52 -15.60 9.70
C LYS A 2 -8.69 -15.07 8.28
N ARG A 3 -8.52 -13.76 8.09
CA ARG A 3 -8.45 -13.13 6.77
C ARG A 3 -7.21 -13.70 6.08
N SER A 4 -7.40 -14.41 4.98
CA SER A 4 -6.28 -15.13 4.41
C SER A 4 -5.23 -14.19 3.85
N ARG A 5 -3.99 -14.37 4.31
CA ARG A 5 -2.85 -13.49 3.97
C ARG A 5 -2.35 -13.70 2.54
N MET A 6 -2.73 -14.81 1.90
CA MET A 6 -2.22 -15.18 0.57
C MET A 6 -3.26 -14.97 -0.54
N GLY A 7 -4.36 -14.27 -0.26
CA GLY A 7 -5.38 -13.98 -1.28
C GLY A 7 -4.84 -13.22 -2.50
N CYS A 8 -5.54 -13.35 -3.63
CA CYS A 8 -5.22 -12.69 -4.89
C CYS A 8 -5.20 -11.15 -4.76
N LEU A 9 -4.36 -10.45 -5.55
CA LEU A 9 -4.25 -8.98 -5.53
C LEU A 9 -5.60 -8.31 -5.82
N THR A 10 -6.35 -8.84 -6.78
CA THR A 10 -7.68 -8.34 -7.15
C THR A 10 -8.67 -8.43 -5.98
N CYS A 11 -8.59 -9.50 -5.21
CA CYS A 11 -9.42 -9.76 -4.05
C CYS A 11 -9.06 -8.79 -2.91
N ARG A 12 -7.75 -8.57 -2.69
CA ARG A 12 -7.22 -7.61 -1.72
C ARG A 12 -7.65 -6.18 -2.06
N GLN A 13 -7.50 -5.78 -3.32
CA GLN A 13 -7.88 -4.45 -3.81
C GLN A 13 -9.38 -4.18 -3.60
N ARG A 14 -10.21 -5.19 -3.86
CA ARG A 14 -11.68 -5.11 -3.71
C ARG A 14 -12.17 -5.37 -2.29
N LYS A 15 -11.27 -5.65 -1.34
CA LYS A 15 -11.59 -5.99 0.06
C LYS A 15 -12.57 -7.16 0.20
N LYS A 16 -12.55 -8.12 -0.74
CA LYS A 16 -13.38 -9.33 -0.71
C LYS A 16 -12.57 -10.53 -0.19
N ARG A 17 -13.25 -11.49 0.44
CA ARG A 17 -12.61 -12.73 0.89
C ARG A 17 -12.17 -13.55 -0.33
N CYS A 18 -10.89 -13.89 -0.40
CA CYS A 18 -10.36 -14.76 -1.44
C CYS A 18 -10.46 -16.23 -1.00
N CYS A 19 -10.83 -17.12 -1.93
CA CYS A 19 -10.92 -18.57 -1.72
C CYS A 19 -9.56 -19.28 -1.84
N GLU A 20 -8.50 -18.54 -2.17
CA GLU A 20 -7.13 -19.03 -2.35
C GLU A 20 -6.90 -20.12 -3.41
N THR A 21 -7.91 -20.43 -4.22
CA THR A 21 -7.87 -21.41 -5.32
C THR A 21 -6.98 -20.91 -6.47
N ARG A 22 -5.98 -21.69 -6.88
CA ARG A 22 -5.10 -21.41 -8.02
C ARG A 22 -5.50 -22.30 -9.22
N PRO A 23 -5.41 -21.83 -10.47
CA PRO A 23 -4.82 -20.57 -10.97
C PRO A 23 -5.73 -19.34 -10.86
N GLN A 24 -7.05 -19.50 -10.85
CA GLN A 24 -8.02 -18.41 -10.65
C GLN A 24 -8.89 -18.64 -9.42
N CYS A 25 -9.11 -17.59 -8.66
CA CYS A 25 -10.01 -17.61 -7.51
C CYS A 25 -11.48 -17.71 -7.96
N THR A 26 -12.34 -18.41 -7.22
CA THR A 26 -13.76 -18.60 -7.58
C THR A 26 -14.50 -17.27 -7.78
N GLU A 27 -14.23 -16.28 -6.93
CA GLU A 27 -14.83 -14.93 -7.06
C GLU A 27 -14.37 -14.21 -8.32
N CYS A 28 -13.10 -14.39 -8.68
CA CYS A 28 -12.49 -13.80 -9.86
C CYS A 28 -13.05 -14.44 -11.13
N GLN A 29 -13.21 -15.77 -11.11
CA GLN A 29 -13.80 -16.55 -12.20
C GLN A 29 -15.26 -16.17 -12.43
N ARG A 30 -16.07 -16.10 -11.35
CA ARG A 30 -17.50 -15.74 -11.41
C ARG A 30 -17.70 -14.33 -11.97
N LEU A 31 -16.85 -13.39 -11.60
CA LEU A 31 -16.91 -12.00 -12.05
C LEU A 31 -16.11 -11.73 -13.33
N ARG A 32 -15.48 -12.76 -13.93
CA ARG A 32 -14.56 -12.63 -15.07
C ARG A 32 -13.51 -11.52 -14.88
N LEU A 33 -13.01 -11.38 -13.66
CA LEU A 33 -11.95 -10.42 -13.33
C LEU A 33 -10.57 -11.06 -13.54
N ASN A 34 -9.60 -10.22 -13.90
CA ASN A 34 -8.21 -10.65 -13.96
C ASN A 34 -7.74 -11.09 -12.56
N CYS A 35 -7.43 -12.37 -12.39
CA CYS A 35 -6.95 -12.92 -11.12
C CYS A 35 -5.42 -12.85 -11.08
N VAL A 36 -4.89 -11.81 -10.43
CA VAL A 36 -3.44 -11.63 -10.30
C VAL A 36 -2.99 -12.07 -8.92
N TRP A 37 -2.02 -12.97 -8.86
CA TRP A 37 -1.38 -13.39 -7.61
C TRP A 37 -0.10 -12.58 -7.39
N PRO A 38 0.22 -12.23 -6.13
CA PRO A 38 1.51 -11.61 -5.84
C PRO A 38 2.63 -12.58 -6.23
N LYS A 39 3.57 -12.11 -7.03
CA LYS A 39 4.81 -12.84 -7.29
C LYS A 39 5.72 -12.70 -6.06
N PRO A 40 6.55 -13.71 -5.74
CA PRO A 40 7.57 -13.55 -4.72
C PRO A 40 8.45 -12.34 -5.07
N GLY A 41 8.47 -11.33 -4.19
CA GLY A 41 9.22 -10.08 -4.38
C GLY A 41 8.39 -8.84 -4.74
N THR A 42 7.16 -8.98 -5.25
CA THR A 42 6.25 -7.83 -5.54
C THR A 42 5.24 -7.60 -4.43
N GLU A 43 5.39 -8.25 -3.28
CA GLU A 43 4.56 -7.93 -2.13
C GLU A 43 4.82 -6.47 -1.73
N HIS A 44 3.75 -5.75 -1.41
CA HIS A 44 3.84 -4.45 -0.79
C HIS A 44 4.50 -4.64 0.58
N LYS A 45 5.83 -4.72 0.60
CA LYS A 45 6.59 -4.54 1.82
C LYS A 45 6.22 -3.16 2.33
N ASN A 46 5.83 -3.07 3.59
CA ASN A 46 5.75 -1.79 4.27
C ASN A 46 7.14 -1.17 4.11
N LYS A 47 7.29 -0.20 3.20
CA LYS A 47 8.58 0.47 2.99
C LYS A 47 8.98 1.00 4.37
N PRO A 48 10.20 0.70 4.86
CA PRO A 48 10.61 1.19 6.17
C PRO A 48 10.36 2.69 6.22
N LYS A 49 9.74 3.14 7.31
CA LYS A 49 9.25 4.53 7.49
C LYS A 49 10.34 5.58 7.24
N GLU A 50 11.61 5.19 7.32
CA GLU A 50 12.80 6.02 7.17
C GLU A 50 12.87 6.77 5.82
N VAL A 51 12.50 6.13 4.69
CA VAL A 51 12.56 6.78 3.35
C VAL A 51 11.44 7.81 3.15
N LYS A 52 10.34 7.73 3.92
CA LYS A 52 9.20 8.66 3.79
C LYS A 52 9.45 10.00 4.51
N SER A 53 10.50 10.08 5.33
CA SER A 53 10.83 11.25 6.16
C SER A 53 11.39 12.42 5.34
N GLN A 54 12.14 12.13 4.27
CA GLN A 54 12.94 13.15 3.56
C GLN A 54 12.20 13.84 2.41
N GLU A 55 11.21 13.18 1.79
CA GLU A 55 10.47 13.71 0.64
C GLU A 55 9.60 14.94 0.99
N ASN A 56 9.44 15.22 2.29
CA ASN A 56 8.54 16.26 2.81
C ASN A 56 9.31 17.31 3.64
N MET A 57 10.60 17.53 3.38
CA MET A 57 11.37 18.61 4.01
C MET A 57 11.72 19.69 2.99
N ILE A 58 11.38 20.95 3.28
CA ILE A 58 11.81 22.14 2.53
C ILE A 58 12.78 22.91 3.42
N ASP A 59 13.88 23.39 2.86
CA ASP A 59 14.82 24.28 3.55
C ASP A 59 14.38 25.74 3.33
N HIS A 60 14.19 26.50 4.42
CA HIS A 60 13.81 27.91 4.37
C HIS A 60 14.83 28.75 5.13
N ASP A 61 15.41 29.76 4.48
CA ASP A 61 16.51 30.60 4.99
C ASP A 61 16.27 31.15 6.42
N VAL A 62 15.05 31.63 6.70
CA VAL A 62 14.69 32.21 8.01
C VAL A 62 14.31 31.16 9.07
N TYR A 63 13.80 30.00 8.67
CA TYR A 63 13.11 29.06 9.58
C TYR A 63 13.74 27.66 9.63
N GLY A 64 14.79 27.41 8.84
CA GLY A 64 15.48 26.13 8.75
C GLY A 64 14.66 25.03 8.04
N LYS A 65 14.86 23.78 8.46
CA LYS A 65 14.23 22.59 7.84
C LYS A 65 12.77 22.46 8.24
N ILE A 66 11.87 22.81 7.34
CA ILE A 66 10.42 22.76 7.53
C ILE A 66 9.87 21.44 7.00
N LYS A 67 9.08 20.74 7.82
CA LYS A 67 8.36 19.53 7.38
C LYS A 67 7.03 19.92 6.74
N VAL A 68 6.88 19.69 5.44
CA VAL A 68 5.65 19.94 4.67
C VAL A 68 4.80 18.70 4.62
N LEU A 69 3.80 18.61 5.49
CA LEU A 69 2.84 17.51 5.45
C LEU A 69 1.63 17.93 4.62
N ARG A 70 1.50 17.38 3.40
CA ARG A 70 0.33 17.62 2.51
C ARG A 70 0.05 19.12 2.25
N GLY A 71 1.07 19.96 2.20
CA GLY A 71 0.93 21.41 1.99
C GLY A 71 0.63 22.23 3.24
N ILE A 72 0.65 21.63 4.43
CA ILE A 72 0.53 22.34 5.71
C ILE A 72 1.92 22.44 6.32
N VAL A 73 2.35 23.67 6.62
CA VAL A 73 3.57 23.96 7.38
C VAL A 73 3.23 23.82 8.87
N GLU A 74 3.73 22.76 9.51
CA GLU A 74 3.64 22.65 10.96
C GLU A 74 4.82 23.37 11.60
N TYR A 75 4.55 24.52 12.23
CA TYR A 75 5.48 25.14 13.16
C TYR A 75 5.42 24.37 14.48
N ARG A 76 6.55 23.79 14.91
CA ARG A 76 6.71 23.36 16.31
C ARG A 76 7.11 24.60 17.10
N SER A 77 6.26 25.01 18.04
CA SER A 77 6.58 25.99 19.08
C SER A 77 7.71 25.51 19.98
#